data_AF-X1U416-F1
#
_entry.id   AF-X1U416-F1
#
_cell.length_a   1.000
_cell.length_b   1.000
_cell.length_c   1.000
_cell.angle_alpha   90.00
_cell.angle_beta   90.00
_cell.angle_gamma   90.00
#
_symmetry.space_group_name_H-M   'P 1'
#
loop_
_entity.id
_entity.type
_entity.pdbx_description
1 polymer ?
#
loop_
_entity_poly.entity_id
_entity_poly.type
_entity_poly.pdbx_seq_one_letter_code
_entity_poly.pdbx_strand_id
1 'polypeptide(L)' 'ERKMLQLVEEILSGGIDVRPYRLSGKSPCSYCEYNSVCRFDWQINDYNPLVSFGKTEVLEKMDVVDG' A
#
# COMPACT_ATOMS: atom_id res chain seq x y z
N GLU A 1 11.41 -10.34 7.19
CA GLU A 1 10.93 -9.77 8.49
C GLU A 1 10.95 -8.24 8.55
N ARG A 2 11.92 -7.56 7.91
CA ARG A 2 12.07 -6.09 7.90
C ARG A 2 10.77 -5.30 7.66
N LYS A 3 9.93 -5.72 6.70
CA LYS A 3 8.69 -5.01 6.38
C LYS A 3 7.67 -5.03 7.52
N MET A 4 7.61 -6.11 8.31
CA MET A 4 6.73 -6.19 9.47
C MET A 4 7.14 -5.19 10.55
N LEU A 5 8.45 -5.10 10.85
CA LEU A 5 8.97 -4.15 11.83
C LEU A 5 8.67 -2.70 11.42
N GLN A 6 8.86 -2.36 10.14
CA GLN A 6 8.53 -1.04 9.61
C GLN A 6 7.05 -0.70 9.82
N LEU A 7 6.14 -1.63 9.49
CA LEU A 7 4.70 -1.40 9.66
C LEU A 7 4.32 -1.24 11.14
N VAL A 8 4.95 -2.00 12.03
CA VAL A 8 4.73 -1.85 13.48
C VAL A 8 5.20 -0.49 13.98
N GLU A 9 6.36 -0.01 13.53
CA GLU A 9 6.88 1.31 13.89
C GLU A 9 5.97 2.45 13.38
N GLU A 10 5.47 2.34 12.14
CA GLU A 10 4.48 3.28 11.59
C GLU A 10 3.18 3.32 12.42
N ILE A 11 2.69 2.15 12.86
CA ILE A 11 1.51 2.09 13.73
C ILE A 11 1.79 2.72 15.11
N LEU A 12 2.92 2.37 15.74
CA LEU A 12 3.29 2.85 17.07
C LEU A 12 3.57 4.36 17.09
N SER A 13 4.03 4.92 15.98
CA SER A 13 4.22 6.37 15.81
C SER A 13 2.92 7.13 15.52
N GLY A 14 1.78 6.44 15.36
CA GLY A 14 0.49 7.06 15.09
C GLY A 14 0.21 7.32 13.61
N GLY A 15 0.88 6.59 12.70
CA GLY A 15 0.63 6.66 11.26
C GLY A 15 -0.77 6.18 10.88
N ILE A 16 -1.68 7.13 10.63
CA ILE A 16 -3.10 6.88 10.28
C ILE A 16 -3.48 7.38 8.89
N ASP A 17 -2.50 7.69 8.05
CA ASP A 17 -2.74 8.26 6.71
C ASP A 17 -3.55 7.33 5.80
N VAL A 18 -4.46 7.91 5.02
CA VAL A 18 -5.27 7.18 4.04
C VAL A 18 -4.51 7.11 2.71
N ARG A 19 -3.79 6.01 2.49
CA ARG A 19 -2.98 5.77 1.26
C ARG A 19 -3.42 4.49 0.51
N PRO A 20 -4.63 4.43 -0.08
CA PRO A 20 -5.08 3.25 -0.80
C PRO A 20 -4.21 3.01 -2.04
N TYR A 21 -3.79 1.76 -2.25
CA TYR A 21 -3.05 1.42 -3.46
C TYR A 21 -3.97 1.30 -4.68
N ARG A 22 -3.38 1.40 -5.86
CA ARG A 22 -4.00 0.97 -7.13
C ARG A 22 -3.04 0.07 -7.88
N LEU A 23 -3.42 -1.20 -8.08
CA LEU A 23 -2.65 -2.20 -8.79
C LEU A 23 -3.48 -2.76 -9.93
N SER A 24 -3.04 -2.55 -11.17
CA SER A 24 -3.74 -3.04 -12.37
C SER A 24 -5.24 -2.69 -12.37
N GLY A 25 -5.56 -1.44 -11.99
CA GLY A 25 -6.92 -0.93 -11.88
C GLY A 25 -7.70 -1.35 -10.63
N LYS A 26 -7.17 -2.27 -9.82
CA LYS A 26 -7.80 -2.73 -8.57
C LYS A 26 -7.35 -1.87 -7.39
N SER A 27 -8.27 -1.64 -6.45
CA SER A 27 -8.04 -0.85 -5.25
C SER A 27 -8.71 -1.51 -4.04
N PRO A 28 -8.11 -1.41 -2.84
CA PRO A 28 -8.71 -1.95 -1.62
C PRO A 28 -10.01 -1.25 -1.22
N CYS A 29 -10.26 -0.04 -1.74
CA CYS A 29 -11.49 0.70 -1.50
C CYS A 29 -12.75 -0.08 -1.89
N SER A 30 -12.65 -0.99 -2.88
CA SER A 30 -13.79 -1.81 -3.35
C SER A 30 -14.35 -2.77 -2.32
N TYR A 31 -13.56 -3.16 -1.31
CA TYR A 31 -13.95 -4.08 -0.24
C TYR A 31 -13.76 -3.47 1.17
N CYS A 32 -13.51 -2.16 1.26
CA CYS A 32 -13.29 -1.47 2.54
C CYS A 32 -14.62 -1.03 3.17
N GLU A 33 -14.90 -1.53 4.37
CA GLU A 33 -16.10 -1.17 5.16
C GLU A 33 -16.07 0.28 5.67
N TYR A 34 -14.89 0.91 5.69
CA TYR A 34 -14.65 2.26 6.23
C TYR A 34 -14.62 3.34 5.14
N ASN A 35 -15.09 3.05 3.92
CA ASN A 35 -15.06 3.99 2.80
C ASN A 35 -15.81 5.31 3.09
N SER A 36 -16.87 5.26 3.92
CA SER A 36 -17.72 6.40 4.27
C SER A 36 -17.09 7.31 5.32
N VAL A 37 -16.08 6.83 6.04
CA VAL A 37 -15.44 7.58 7.16
C VAL A 37 -14.03 8.06 6.82
N CYS A 38 -13.33 7.42 5.89
CA CYS A 38 -11.95 7.78 5.57
C CYS A 38 -11.80 9.10 4.79
N ARG A 39 -12.89 9.61 4.19
CA ARG A 39 -12.96 10.85 3.39
C ARG A 39 -12.02 10.87 2.16
N PHE A 40 -11.58 9.71 1.70
CA PHE A 40 -10.80 9.62 0.46
C PHE A 40 -11.70 9.93 -0.74
N ASP A 41 -11.32 10.97 -1.48
CA ASP A 41 -11.95 11.38 -2.74
C ASP A 41 -10.90 11.35 -3.84
N TRP A 42 -11.12 10.58 -4.91
CA TRP A 42 -10.19 10.39 -6.02
C TRP A 42 -10.03 11.62 -6.92
N GLN A 43 -10.91 12.61 -6.81
CA GLN A 43 -10.79 13.90 -7.50
C GLN A 43 -9.89 14.88 -6.74
N ILE A 44 -9.66 14.63 -5.44
CA ILE A 44 -8.90 15.50 -4.53
C ILE A 44 -7.58 14.83 -4.09
N ASN A 45 -7.59 13.51 -3.92
CA ASN A 45 -6.49 12.71 -3.38
C ASN A 45 -6.00 11.72 -4.42
N ASP A 46 -4.73 11.34 -4.30
CA ASP A 46 -4.08 10.38 -5.17
C ASP A 46 -4.06 8.96 -4.58
N TYR A 47 -4.29 7.98 -5.44
CA TYR A 47 -3.97 6.59 -5.13
C TYR A 47 -2.46 6.41 -5.10
N ASN A 48 -1.97 5.43 -4.33
CA ASN A 48 -0.60 4.94 -4.42
C ASN A 48 -0.47 3.93 -5.58
N PRO A 49 0.11 4.28 -6.74
CA PRO A 49 0.18 3.37 -7.87
C PRO A 49 1.21 2.26 -7.62
N LEU A 50 0.79 1.02 -7.77
CA LEU A 50 1.68 -0.13 -7.75
C LEU A 50 1.84 -0.68 -9.15
N VAL A 51 3.10 -0.92 -9.52
CA VAL A 51 3.45 -1.56 -10.79
C VAL A 51 3.30 -3.08 -10.64
N SER A 52 2.66 -3.69 -11.62
CA SER A 52 2.60 -5.15 -11.71
C SER A 52 3.94 -5.67 -12.20
N PHE A 53 4.53 -6.61 -11.46
CA PHE A 53 5.76 -7.28 -11.83
C PHE A 53 5.50 -8.76 -12.13
N GLY A 54 6.34 -9.34 -12.98
CA GLY A 54 6.41 -10.79 -13.15
C GLY A 54 6.92 -11.47 -11.88
N LYS A 55 6.64 -12.76 -11.72
CA LYS A 55 7.06 -13.52 -10.52
C LYS A 55 8.57 -13.40 -10.26
N THR A 56 9.39 -13.58 -11.29
CA THR A 56 10.86 -13.50 -11.17
C THR A 56 11.32 -12.08 -10.80
N GLU A 57 10.75 -11.06 -11.45
CA GLU A 57 11.06 -9.66 -11.17
C GLU A 57 10.72 -9.25 -9.72
N VAL A 58 9.62 -9.78 -9.16
CA VAL A 58 9.28 -9.55 -7.74
C VAL A 58 10.35 -10.14 -6.83
N LEU A 59 10.80 -11.37 -7.10
CA LEU A 59 11.81 -12.05 -6.28
C LEU A 59 13.14 -11.31 -6.32
N GLU A 60 13.59 -10.92 -7.52
CA GLU A 60 14.82 -10.11 -7.69
C GLU A 60 14.74 -8.80 -6.90
N LYS A 61 13.60 -8.10 -6.94
CA LYS A 61 13.41 -6.86 -6.17
C LYS A 61 13.34 -7.06 -4.66
N MET A 62 12.88 -8.22 -4.21
CA MET A 62 12.88 -8.56 -2.79
C MET A 62 14.30 -8.87 -2.31
N ASP A 63 15.08 -9.60 -3.11
CA ASP A 63 16.47 -9.95 -2.79
C ASP A 63 17.40 -8.71 -2.75
N VAL A 64 17.17 -7.72 -3.63
CA VAL A 64 17.92 -6.44 -3.61
C VAL A 64 17.70 -5.65 -2.30
N VAL A 65 16.60 -5.87 -1.59
CA VAL A 65 16.33 -5.22 -0.30
C VAL A 65 17.04 -5.93 0.85
N ASP A 66 17.31 -7.23 0.72
CA ASP A 66 17.92 -8.07 1.76
C ASP A 66 19.45 -8.23 1.62
N GLY A 67 20.04 -7.70 0.53
CA GLY A 67 21.49 -7.58 0.31
C GLY A 67 22.13 -6.30 0.85
#